data_AF-L8GQN4-F1
#
_entry.id   AF-L8GQN4-F1
#
_cell.length_a   1.000
_cell.length_b   1.000
_cell.length_c   1.000
_cell.angle_alpha   90.00
_cell.angle_beta   90.00
_cell.angle_gamma   90.00
#
_symmetry.space_group_name_H-M   'P 1'
#
loop_
_entity.id
_entity.type
_entity.pdbx_description
1 polymer ?
#
loop_
_entity_poly.entity_id
_entity_poly.type
_entity_poly.pdbx_seq_one_letter_code
_entity_poly.pdbx_strand_id
1 'polypeptide(L)' 'MAELEVNKARELAAIESKKFSEIVDAIGADTIASIAQAGPEMQAKLLQGLGLKSLMITDGSSPINLFNTASGLIAQHQ' A
#
# COMPACT_ATOMS: atom_id res chain seq x y z
N MET A 1 -2.03 43.67 -1.51
CA MET A 1 -1.35 42.73 -0.59
C MET A 1 -1.94 41.33 -0.71
N ALA A 2 -3.24 41.13 -0.46
CA ALA A 2 -3.88 39.81 -0.61
C ALA A 2 -3.66 39.15 -2.00
N GLU A 3 -3.76 39.92 -3.07
CA GLU A 3 -3.60 39.40 -4.44
C GLU A 3 -2.16 38.94 -4.75
N LEU A 4 -1.15 39.62 -4.20
CA LEU A 4 0.26 39.22 -4.29
C LEU A 4 0.52 37.92 -3.51
N GLU A 5 -0.10 37.75 -2.35
CA GLU A 5 0.03 36.51 -1.57
C GLU A 5 -0.66 35.32 -2.24
N VAL A 6 -1.83 35.55 -2.83
CA VAL A 6 -2.53 34.52 -3.62
C VAL A 6 -1.70 34.10 -4.83
N ASN A 7 -1.09 35.05 -5.54
CA ASN A 7 -0.24 34.74 -6.69
C ASN A 7 1.02 33.96 -6.27
N LYS A 8 1.68 34.39 -5.18
CA LYS A 8 2.82 33.67 -4.62
C LYS A 8 2.45 32.24 -4.22
N ALA A 9 1.31 32.03 -3.57
CA ALA A 9 0.84 30.71 -3.19
C ALA A 9 0.55 29.82 -4.41
N ARG A 10 -0.03 30.39 -5.48
CA ARG A 10 -0.28 29.67 -6.74
C ARG A 10 1.03 29.22 -7.41
N GLU A 11 2.02 30.10 -7.49
CA GLU A 11 3.32 29.78 -8.09
C GLU A 11 4.05 28.69 -7.29
N LEU A 12 4.04 28.78 -5.96
CA LEU A 12 4.62 27.74 -5.11
C LEU A 12 3.92 26.39 -5.28
N ALA A 13 2.59 26.38 -5.35
CA ALA A 13 1.83 25.16 -5.59
C ALA A 13 2.13 24.54 -6.98
N ALA A 14 2.28 25.38 -8.00
CA ALA A 14 2.66 24.94 -9.34
C ALA A 14 4.07 24.34 -9.37
N ILE A 15 5.04 24.97 -8.68
CA ILE A 15 6.40 24.44 -8.55
C ILE A 15 6.40 23.09 -7.86
N GLU A 16 5.68 22.96 -6.73
CA GLU A 16 5.63 21.71 -5.98
C GLU A 16 4.96 20.60 -6.79
N SER A 17 3.85 20.90 -7.48
CA SER A 17 3.15 19.94 -8.34
C SER A 17 4.04 19.45 -9.48
N LYS A 18 4.79 20.37 -10.11
CA LYS A 18 5.72 20.03 -11.19
C LYS A 18 6.87 19.15 -10.69
N LYS A 19 7.49 19.54 -9.59
CA LYS A 19 8.56 18.76 -8.94
C LYS A 19 8.07 17.36 -8.56
N PHE A 20 6.86 17.24 -8.02
CA PHE A 20 6.29 15.95 -7.67
C PHE A 20 6.05 15.08 -8.91
N SER A 21 5.51 15.66 -9.99
CA SER A 21 5.35 14.95 -11.27
C SER A 21 6.69 14.43 -11.78
N GLU A 22 7.72 15.27 -11.83
CA GLU A 22 9.05 14.89 -12.31
C GLU A 22 9.67 13.76 -11.47
N ILE A 23 9.45 13.76 -10.15
CA ILE A 23 9.90 12.68 -9.26
C ILE A 23 9.15 11.38 -9.56
N VAL A 24 7.81 11.43 -9.69
CA VAL A 24 6.98 10.25 -9.99
C VAL A 24 7.34 9.67 -11.35
N ASP A 25 7.53 10.53 -12.36
CA ASP A 25 7.91 10.14 -13.71
C ASP A 25 9.31 9.50 -13.76
N ALA A 26 10.27 10.04 -12.99
CA ALA A 26 11.61 9.50 -12.90
C ALA A 26 11.67 8.12 -12.22
N ILE A 27 10.79 7.87 -11.25
CA ILE A 27 10.68 6.56 -10.57
C ILE A 27 9.92 5.56 -11.46
N GLY A 28 8.87 6.01 -12.14
CA GLY A 28 8.03 5.22 -13.03
C GLY A 28 6.90 4.48 -12.29
N ALA A 29 5.73 4.40 -12.93
CA ALA A 29 4.52 3.81 -12.36
C ALA A 29 4.71 2.33 -11.96
N ASP A 30 5.40 1.54 -12.79
CA ASP A 30 5.65 0.12 -12.52
C ASP A 30 6.52 -0.09 -11.29
N THR A 31 7.52 0.79 -11.08
CA THR A 31 8.38 0.76 -9.91
C THR A 31 7.60 1.11 -8.64
N ILE A 32 6.73 2.13 -8.70
CA ILE A 32 5.85 2.51 -7.58
C ILE A 32 4.89 1.37 -7.25
N ALA A 33 4.30 0.72 -8.26
CA ALA A 33 3.43 -0.44 -8.08
C ALA A 33 4.18 -1.61 -7.43
N SER A 34 5.41 -1.88 -7.89
CA SER A 34 6.28 -2.92 -7.34
C SER A 34 6.63 -2.65 -5.87
N ILE A 35 6.93 -1.39 -5.52
CA ILE A 35 7.19 -0.97 -4.14
C ILE A 35 5.93 -1.17 -3.26
N ALA A 36 4.76 -0.77 -3.75
CA ALA A 36 3.50 -0.96 -3.04
C ALA A 36 3.15 -2.45 -2.82
N GLN A 37 3.51 -3.30 -3.77
CA GLN A 37 3.20 -4.73 -3.75
C GLN A 37 4.23 -5.60 -3.01
N ALA A 38 5.43 -5.07 -2.75
CA ALA A 38 6.50 -5.79 -2.06
C ALA A 38 6.11 -6.30 -0.65
N GLY A 39 5.31 -5.55 0.10
CA GLY A 39 4.81 -5.97 1.41
C GLY A 39 3.85 -7.16 1.33
N PRO A 40 2.73 -7.05 0.58
CA PRO A 40 1.81 -8.17 0.35
C PRO A 40 2.47 -9.43 -0.23
N GLU A 41 3.40 -9.28 -1.18
CA GLU A 41 4.11 -10.42 -1.77
C GLU A 41 5.03 -11.13 -0.78
N MET A 42 5.76 -10.39 0.06
CA MET A 42 6.60 -10.98 1.10
C MET A 42 5.74 -11.75 2.11
N GLN A 43 4.59 -11.21 2.51
CA GLN A 43 3.64 -11.90 3.38
C GLN A 43 3.10 -13.19 2.75
N ALA A 44 2.73 -13.15 1.46
CA ALA A 44 2.30 -14.34 0.72
C ALA A 44 3.41 -15.40 0.63
N LYS A 45 4.66 -15.00 0.34
CA LYS A 45 5.83 -15.90 0.30
C LYS A 45 6.16 -16.50 1.66
N LEU A 46 6.05 -15.73 2.75
CA LEU A 46 6.23 -16.24 4.11
C LEU A 46 5.18 -17.28 4.48
N LEU A 47 3.90 -17.01 4.18
CA LEU A 47 2.81 -17.98 4.39
C LEU A 47 3.02 -19.26 3.55
N GLN A 48 3.46 -19.11 2.30
CA GLN A 48 3.81 -20.23 1.44
C GLN A 48 5.01 -21.04 1.99
N GLY A 49 6.05 -20.36 2.48
CA GLY A 49 7.24 -20.98 3.08
C GLY A 49 6.95 -21.70 4.39
N LEU A 50 5.95 -21.24 5.15
CA LEU A 50 5.41 -21.94 6.33
C LEU A 50 4.50 -23.13 5.95
N GLY A 51 4.28 -23.40 4.65
CA GLY A 51 3.41 -24.48 4.17
C GLY A 51 1.91 -24.19 4.32
N LEU A 52 1.54 -22.96 4.65
CA LEU A 52 0.16 -22.54 4.94
C LEU A 52 -0.60 -22.20 3.65
N LYS A 53 -0.79 -23.19 2.76
CA LYS A 53 -1.56 -22.95 1.51
C LYS A 53 -3.07 -22.80 1.75
N SER A 54 -3.58 -23.44 2.80
CA SER A 54 -4.97 -23.37 3.26
C SER A 54 -5.08 -24.29 4.48
N LEU A 55 -4.67 -23.83 5.66
CA LEU A 55 -5.06 -24.56 6.88
C LEU A 55 -6.53 -24.26 7.14
N MET A 56 -7.39 -25.20 6.78
CA MET A 56 -8.70 -25.31 7.39
C MET A 56 -8.47 -25.80 8.82
N ILE A 57 -8.26 -24.87 9.77
CA ILE A 57 -8.25 -25.23 11.18
C ILE A 57 -9.72 -25.36 11.61
N THR A 58 -10.18 -26.61 11.71
CA THR A 58 -11.51 -26.94 12.24
C THR A 58 -11.36 -27.43 13.68
N ASP A 59 -12.19 -26.95 14.60
CA ASP A 59 -12.45 -27.66 15.87
C ASP A 59 -13.52 -28.76 15.72
N GLY A 60 -13.98 -29.01 14.49
CA GLY A 60 -15.07 -29.93 14.15
C GLY A 60 -16.44 -29.27 13.95
N SER A 61 -16.66 -28.04 14.42
CA SER A 61 -17.98 -27.37 14.35
C SER A 61 -18.00 -26.08 13.50
N SER A 62 -16.85 -25.42 13.34
CA SER A 62 -16.78 -24.15 12.58
C SER A 62 -15.51 -24.07 11.71
N PRO A 63 -15.64 -24.07 10.37
CA PRO A 63 -14.48 -23.90 9.49
C PRO A 63 -14.00 -22.43 9.53
N ILE A 64 -12.82 -22.17 10.10
CA ILE A 64 -12.17 -20.86 10.01
C ILE A 64 -11.34 -20.81 8.73
N ASN A 65 -11.73 -19.91 7.82
CA ASN A 65 -10.95 -19.62 6.61
C ASN A 65 -9.82 -18.63 6.95
N LEU A 66 -8.63 -19.16 7.21
CA LEU A 66 -7.45 -18.36 7.56
C LEU A 66 -6.94 -17.46 6.43
N PHE A 67 -7.36 -17.68 5.18
CA PHE A 67 -7.00 -16.81 4.04
C PHE A 67 -7.63 -15.41 4.20
N ASN A 68 -8.93 -15.35 4.55
CA ASN A 68 -9.62 -14.08 4.79
C ASN A 68 -9.36 -13.53 6.19
N THR A 69 -8.95 -14.37 7.14
CA THR A 69 -8.69 -13.96 8.54
C THR A 69 -7.40 -13.13 8.65
N ALA A 70 -6.39 -13.41 7.82
CA ALA A 70 -5.15 -12.63 7.79
C ALA A 70 -5.40 -11.16 7.41
N SER A 71 -6.28 -10.90 6.44
CA SER A 71 -6.68 -9.53 6.08
C SER A 71 -7.40 -8.80 7.23
N GLY A 72 -8.17 -9.51 8.06
CA GLY A 72 -8.85 -8.95 9.22
C GLY A 72 -7.91 -8.63 10.40
N LEU A 73 -6.89 -9.46 10.65
CA LEU A 73 -5.91 -9.25 11.71
C LEU A 73 -4.90 -8.14 11.38
N ILE A 74 -4.53 -7.98 10.11
CA ILE A 74 -3.64 -6.90 9.66
C ILE A 74 -4.34 -5.53 9.75
N ALA A 75 -5.67 -5.47 9.53
CA ALA A 75 -6.44 -4.25 9.67
C ALA A 75 -6.63 -3.78 11.14
N GLN A 76 -6.44 -4.67 12.13
CA GLN A 76 -6.58 -4.35 13.55
C GLN A 76 -5.31 -3.80 14.23
N HIS A 77 -4.28 -3.43 13.46
CA HIS A 77 -3.03 -2.83 13.99
C HIS A 77 -2.66 -1.50 13.33
N GLN A 78 -3.66 -0.67 12.97
CA GLN A 78 -3.45 0.79 12.89
C GLN A 78 -3.73 1.42 14.25
#